data_AF-A0A3P6P7A6-F1
#
_entry.id   AF-A0A3P6P7A6-F1
#
_cell.length_a   1.000
_cell.length_b   1.000
_cell.length_c   1.000
_cell.angle_alpha   90.00
_cell.angle_beta   90.00
_cell.angle_gamma   90.00
#
_symmetry.space_group_name_H-M   'P 1'
#
loop_
_entity.id
_entity.type
_entity.pdbx_description
1 polymer ?
#
loop_
_entity_poly.entity_id
_entity_poly.type
_entity_poly.pdbx_seq_one_letter_code
_entity_poly.pdbx_strand_id
1 'polypeptide(L)'
;MNQLQDDPLVFDELTRAQFLSDAIALQQRGSLDWNRVMDIVATLQKEGELAAWYTFKPTLELFMEMFQNTDVWDKLTAFIGRIISEQYSSLGWQKTGDWSHENADGWMSSLKTHFILMAS
;
A
#
# COMPACT_ATOMS: atom_id res chain seq x y z
N MET A 1 -2.85 10.38 -14.96
CA MET A 1 -2.59 9.26 -14.04
C MET A 1 -1.81 8.14 -14.68
N ASN A 2 -1.72 8.09 -16.01
CA ASN A 2 -0.96 7.09 -16.76
C ASN A 2 0.46 6.89 -16.18
N GLN A 3 1.20 7.97 -15.93
CA GLN A 3 2.57 7.87 -15.39
C GLN A 3 2.69 7.11 -14.05
N LEU A 4 1.76 7.29 -13.10
CA LEU A 4 1.82 6.59 -11.80
C LEU A 4 1.59 5.07 -11.95
N GLN A 5 0.77 4.67 -12.92
CA GLN A 5 0.47 3.26 -13.16
C GLN A 5 1.54 2.62 -14.06
N ASP A 6 2.03 3.36 -15.06
CA ASP A 6 3.05 2.93 -16.01
C ASP A 6 4.39 2.72 -15.29
N ASP A 7 4.90 3.76 -14.64
CA ASP A 7 6.14 3.71 -13.86
C ASP A 7 6.10 4.70 -12.69
N PRO A 8 5.67 4.27 -11.49
CA PRO A 8 5.62 5.13 -10.32
C PRO A 8 7.02 5.54 -9.83
N LEU A 9 8.08 4.81 -10.18
CA LEU A 9 9.44 5.02 -9.66
C LEU A 9 10.15 6.21 -10.30
N VAL A 10 9.53 6.88 -11.28
CA VAL A 10 9.99 8.19 -11.79
C VAL A 10 9.88 9.30 -10.75
N PHE A 11 9.03 9.12 -9.73
CA PHE A 11 8.90 10.01 -8.58
C PHE A 11 9.73 9.47 -7.41
N ASP A 12 10.30 10.35 -6.60
CA ASP A 12 11.00 9.96 -5.37
C ASP A 12 10.05 9.36 -4.32
N GLU A 13 10.62 8.65 -3.35
CA GLU A 13 9.86 7.92 -2.32
C GLU A 13 8.90 8.80 -1.51
N LEU A 14 9.29 10.05 -1.20
CA LEU A 14 8.48 10.95 -0.39
C LEU A 14 7.30 11.47 -1.19
N THR A 15 7.53 11.78 -2.47
CA THR A 15 6.47 12.15 -3.41
C THR A 15 5.44 11.01 -3.58
N ARG A 16 5.89 9.75 -3.68
CA ARG A 16 4.97 8.60 -3.76
C ARG A 16 4.16 8.41 -2.48
N ALA A 17 4.80 8.56 -1.32
CA ALA A 17 4.10 8.56 -0.03
C ALA A 17 3.07 9.70 0.07
N GLN A 18 3.41 10.90 -0.41
CA GLN A 18 2.49 12.04 -0.42
C GLN A 18 1.27 11.77 -1.31
N PHE A 19 1.44 11.11 -2.47
CA PHE A 19 0.30 10.75 -3.31
C PHE A 19 -0.69 9.83 -2.60
N LEU A 20 -0.22 8.86 -1.81
CA LEU A 20 -1.09 8.01 -0.98
C LEU A 20 -1.82 8.82 0.09
N SER A 21 -1.09 9.68 0.82
CA SER A 21 -1.67 10.52 1.87
C SER A 21 -2.73 11.46 1.32
N ASP A 22 -2.42 12.16 0.22
CA ASP A 22 -3.33 13.10 -0.42
C ASP A 22 -4.56 12.39 -0.99
N ALA A 23 -4.40 11.22 -1.61
CA ALA A 23 -5.53 10.47 -2.15
C ALA A 23 -6.61 10.21 -1.10
N ILE A 24 -6.17 9.81 0.09
CA ILE A 24 -7.04 9.48 1.21
C ILE A 24 -7.63 10.74 1.83
N ALA A 25 -6.81 11.76 2.08
CA ALA A 25 -7.29 13.03 2.60
C ALA A 25 -8.34 13.67 1.67
N LEU A 26 -8.12 13.60 0.35
CA LEU A 26 -9.06 14.07 -0.67
C LEU A 26 -10.33 13.22 -0.72
N GLN A 27 -10.22 11.90 -0.60
CA GLN A 27 -11.38 11.01 -0.57
C GLN A 27 -12.25 11.29 0.66
N GLN A 28 -11.65 11.43 1.84
CA GLN A 28 -12.38 11.66 3.11
C GLN A 28 -13.19 12.96 3.10
N ARG A 29 -12.71 14.00 2.39
CA ARG A 29 -13.43 15.27 2.18
C ARG A 29 -14.34 15.27 0.94
N GLY A 30 -14.59 14.11 0.33
CA GLY A 30 -15.47 13.95 -0.83
C GLY A 30 -14.96 14.57 -2.13
N SER A 31 -13.66 14.87 -2.22
CA SER A 31 -13.03 15.50 -3.39
C SER A 31 -12.34 14.50 -4.33
N LEU A 32 -12.31 13.21 -3.97
CA LEU A 32 -11.75 12.13 -4.78
C LEU A 32 -12.62 10.87 -4.68
N ASP A 33 -12.82 10.19 -5.81
CA ASP A 33 -13.59 8.95 -5.87
C ASP A 33 -12.78 7.74 -5.40
N TRP A 34 -13.46 6.74 -4.83
CA TRP A 34 -12.83 5.51 -4.34
C TRP A 34 -12.07 4.75 -5.41
N ASN A 35 -12.54 4.71 -6.66
CA ASN A 35 -11.80 4.07 -7.76
C ASN A 35 -10.41 4.68 -7.91
N ARG A 36 -10.30 5.99 -7.67
CA ARG A 36 -9.05 6.72 -7.77
C ARG A 36 -8.10 6.47 -6.62
N VAL A 37 -8.63 6.24 -5.42
CA VAL A 37 -7.84 5.75 -4.31
C VAL A 37 -7.30 4.36 -4.64
N MET A 38 -8.13 3.47 -5.16
CA MET A 38 -7.72 2.10 -5.51
C MET A 38 -6.66 2.07 -6.61
N ASP A 39 -6.73 2.98 -7.60
CA ASP A 39 -5.69 3.17 -8.61
C ASP A 39 -4.33 3.53 -7.99
N ILE A 40 -4.32 4.34 -6.93
CA ILE A 40 -3.10 4.77 -6.23
C ILE A 40 -2.60 3.64 -5.32
N VAL A 41 -3.49 2.94 -4.62
CA VAL A 41 -3.13 1.76 -3.81
C VAL A 41 -2.49 0.69 -4.70
N ALA A 42 -2.96 0.51 -5.94
CA ALA A 42 -2.38 -0.45 -6.89
C ALA A 42 -0.90 -0.16 -7.21
N THR A 43 -0.43 1.10 -7.10
CA THR A 43 0.98 1.42 -7.37
C THR A 43 1.93 0.85 -6.33
N LEU A 44 1.43 0.51 -5.13
CA LEU A 44 2.21 -0.15 -4.07
C LEU A 44 2.78 -1.51 -4.51
N GLN A 45 2.24 -2.12 -5.56
CA GLN A 45 2.78 -3.37 -6.12
C GLN A 45 4.24 -3.22 -6.57
N LYS A 46 4.68 -2.00 -6.92
CA LYS A 46 6.06 -1.69 -7.32
C LYS A 46 6.84 -0.94 -6.23
N GLU A 47 6.25 -0.74 -5.05
CA GLU A 47 6.83 0.09 -4.00
C GLU A 47 7.78 -0.71 -3.11
N GLY A 48 9.07 -0.39 -3.19
CA GLY A 48 10.10 -1.00 -2.35
C GLY A 48 10.47 -0.15 -1.12
N GLU A 49 10.02 1.11 -1.06
CA GLU A 49 10.48 2.04 -0.03
C GLU A 49 9.52 2.15 1.15
N LEU A 50 10.12 2.20 2.33
CA LEU A 50 9.43 2.11 3.61
C LEU A 50 8.43 3.26 3.85
N ALA A 51 8.70 4.46 3.34
CA ALA A 51 7.89 5.64 3.58
C ALA A 51 6.44 5.48 3.10
N ALA A 52 6.26 5.02 1.86
CA ALA A 52 4.93 4.84 1.26
C ALA A 52 4.11 3.75 1.97
N TRP A 53 4.78 2.68 2.41
CA TRP A 53 4.17 1.61 3.20
C TRP A 53 3.70 2.10 4.58
N TYR A 54 4.51 2.89 5.28
CA TYR A 54 4.08 3.53 6.53
C TYR A 54 2.85 4.42 6.34
N THR A 55 2.81 5.21 5.26
CA THR A 55 1.67 6.07 4.93
C THR A 55 0.42 5.27 4.57
N PHE A 56 0.58 4.10 3.96
CA PHE A 56 -0.55 3.25 3.60
C PHE A 56 -1.20 2.57 4.82
N LYS A 57 -0.46 2.26 5.89
CA LYS A 57 -0.98 1.49 7.03
C LYS A 57 -2.33 2.00 7.61
N PRO A 58 -2.51 3.30 7.91
CA PRO A 58 -3.79 3.80 8.41
C PRO A 58 -4.94 3.63 7.40
N THR A 59 -4.63 3.66 6.11
CA THR A 59 -5.61 3.41 5.04
C THR A 59 -6.05 1.95 5.03
N LEU A 60 -5.10 1.04 5.22
CA LEU A 60 -5.40 -0.38 5.34
C LEU A 60 -6.31 -0.66 6.53
N GLU A 61 -6.04 -0.04 7.68
CA GLU A 61 -6.88 -0.15 8.88
C GLU A 61 -8.30 0.38 8.62
N LEU A 62 -8.42 1.54 7.96
CA LEU A 62 -9.71 2.09 7.55
C LEU A 62 -10.47 1.15 6.60
N PHE A 63 -9.77 0.56 5.63
CA PHE A 63 -10.36 -0.40 4.70
C PHE A 63 -10.88 -1.64 5.41
N MET A 64 -10.14 -2.13 6.41
CA MET A 64 -10.60 -3.22 7.26
C MET A 64 -11.86 -2.83 8.02
N GLU A 65 -11.85 -1.69 8.71
CA GLU A 65 -13.01 -1.22 9.48
C GLU A 65 -14.26 -1.04 8.61
N MET A 66 -14.12 -0.45 7.42
CA MET A 66 -15.25 -0.12 6.55
C MET A 66 -15.87 -1.35 5.87
N PHE A 67 -15.06 -2.33 5.50
CA PHE A 67 -15.48 -3.41 4.61
C PHE A 67 -15.50 -4.78 5.25
N GLN A 68 -15.00 -4.94 6.48
CA GLN A 68 -15.15 -6.18 7.22
C GLN A 68 -16.64 -6.52 7.38
N ASN A 69 -16.98 -7.80 7.17
CA ASN A 69 -18.36 -8.31 7.18
C ASN A 69 -19.29 -7.77 6.08
N THR A 70 -18.72 -7.21 5.00
CA THR A 70 -19.50 -6.80 3.82
C THR A 70 -19.26 -7.75 2.65
N ASP A 71 -20.14 -7.73 1.64
CA ASP A 71 -20.02 -8.56 0.43
C ASP A 71 -18.79 -8.25 -0.44
N VAL A 72 -18.08 -7.16 -0.16
CA VAL A 72 -16.85 -6.78 -0.86
C VAL A 72 -15.58 -7.19 -0.12
N TRP A 73 -15.71 -7.73 1.10
CA TRP A 73 -14.58 -8.08 1.97
C TRP A 73 -13.57 -9.00 1.29
N ASP A 74 -14.04 -10.12 0.74
CA ASP A 74 -13.17 -11.12 0.10
C ASP A 74 -12.43 -10.56 -1.12
N LYS A 75 -13.06 -9.64 -1.86
CA LYS A 75 -12.43 -9.00 -3.02
C LYS A 75 -11.34 -8.03 -2.59
N LEU A 76 -11.60 -7.26 -1.54
CA LEU A 76 -10.66 -6.29 -0.99
C LEU A 76 -9.44 -7.00 -0.39
N THR A 77 -9.66 -8.04 0.43
CA THR A 77 -8.57 -8.79 1.06
C THR A 77 -7.75 -9.55 0.01
N ALA A 78 -8.37 -10.12 -1.02
CA ALA A 78 -7.63 -10.71 -2.14
C ALA A 78 -6.78 -9.68 -2.90
N PHE A 79 -7.32 -8.49 -3.16
CA PHE A 79 -6.59 -7.42 -3.87
C PHE A 79 -5.37 -6.94 -3.06
N ILE A 80 -5.55 -6.57 -1.80
CA ILE A 80 -4.48 -6.07 -0.94
C ILE A 80 -3.48 -7.19 -0.61
N GLY A 81 -3.98 -8.39 -0.31
CA GLY A 81 -3.15 -9.54 0.00
C GLY A 81 -2.19 -9.91 -1.13
N ARG A 82 -2.62 -9.74 -2.39
CA ARG A 82 -1.75 -9.90 -3.56
C ARG A 82 -0.64 -8.86 -3.58
N ILE A 83 -0.96 -7.58 -3.39
CA ILE A 83 0.02 -6.48 -3.39
C ILE A 83 1.08 -6.70 -2.30
N ILE A 84 0.65 -6.96 -1.06
CA ILE A 84 1.57 -7.19 0.07
C ILE A 84 2.44 -8.42 -0.17
N SER A 85 1.87 -9.50 -0.69
CA SER A 85 2.61 -10.74 -0.92
C SER A 85 3.64 -10.60 -2.03
N GLU A 86 3.27 -9.95 -3.14
CA GLU A 86 4.19 -9.70 -4.25
C GLU A 86 5.35 -8.81 -3.83
N GLN A 87 5.09 -7.73 -3.08
CA GLN A 87 6.18 -6.88 -2.62
C GLN A 87 7.09 -7.54 -1.58
N TYR A 88 6.50 -8.25 -0.61
CA TYR A 88 7.30 -9.05 0.33
C TYR A 88 8.18 -10.07 -0.39
N SER A 89 7.70 -10.67 -1.49
CA SER A 89 8.50 -11.59 -2.29
C SER A 89 9.58 -10.90 -3.12
N SER A 90 9.40 -9.65 -3.56
CA SER A 90 10.40 -8.93 -4.37
C SER A 90 11.50 -8.26 -3.58
N LEU A 91 11.24 -7.79 -2.35
CA LEU A 91 12.26 -7.16 -1.51
C LEU A 91 13.38 -8.13 -1.07
N GLY A 92 13.05 -9.42 -0.97
CA GLY A 92 13.91 -10.55 -0.64
C GLY A 92 15.38 -10.25 -0.30
N TRP A 93 15.72 -10.06 0.98
CA TRP A 93 17.08 -10.07 1.54
C TRP A 93 18.16 -9.38 0.70
N GLN A 94 17.84 -8.27 0.02
CA GLN A 94 18.84 -7.51 -0.71
C GLN A 94 19.48 -6.48 0.22
N LYS A 95 20.76 -6.70 0.56
CA LYS A 95 21.59 -5.64 1.16
C LYS A 95 21.92 -4.62 0.09
N THR A 96 21.15 -3.55 0.04
CA THR A 96 21.35 -2.42 -0.89
C THR A 96 22.27 -1.35 -0.30
N GLY A 97 22.54 -1.40 1.02
CA GLY A 97 23.22 -0.32 1.75
C GLY A 97 22.31 0.88 2.01
N ASP A 98 21.06 0.82 1.57
CA ASP A 98 20.02 1.80 1.89
C ASP A 98 19.24 1.33 3.12
N TRP A 99 19.24 2.15 4.17
CA TRP A 99 18.57 1.82 5.41
C TRP A 99 17.05 1.70 5.24
N SER A 100 16.41 2.52 4.42
CA SER A 100 14.94 2.43 4.22
C SER A 100 14.56 1.09 3.62
N HIS A 101 15.28 0.68 2.57
CA HIS A 101 15.10 -0.58 1.87
C HIS A 101 15.41 -1.79 2.77
N GLU A 102 16.53 -1.77 3.50
CA GLU A 102 16.93 -2.86 4.39
C GLU A 102 15.95 -3.08 5.56
N ASN A 103 15.25 -2.03 5.99
CA ASN A 103 14.23 -2.13 7.04
C ASN A 103 12.80 -2.31 6.51
N ALA A 104 12.58 -2.14 5.20
CA ALA A 104 11.29 -2.38 4.56
C ALA A 104 10.84 -3.84 4.74
N ASP A 105 11.76 -4.80 4.63
CA ASP A 105 11.50 -6.24 4.82
C ASP A 105 10.87 -6.56 6.18
N GLY A 106 11.49 -6.08 7.26
CA GLY A 106 11.03 -6.33 8.63
C GLY A 106 9.65 -5.70 8.87
N TRP A 107 9.45 -4.48 8.37
CA TRP A 107 8.17 -3.80 8.47
C TRP A 107 7.08 -4.49 7.63
N MET A 108 7.39 -4.90 6.40
CA MET A 108 6.47 -5.61 5.52
C MET A 108 6.07 -6.97 6.07
N SER A 109 6.99 -7.68 6.72
CA SER A 109 6.68 -8.91 7.46
C SER A 109 5.66 -8.67 8.58
N SER A 110 5.82 -7.58 9.34
CA SER A 110 4.88 -7.16 10.38
C SER A 110 3.52 -6.77 9.79
N LEU A 111 3.50 -5.98 8.70
CA LEU A 111 2.27 -5.59 8.01
C LEU A 111 1.51 -6.81 7.48
N LYS A 112 2.21 -7.74 6.84
CA LYS A 112 1.63 -9.00 6.34
C LYS A 112 1.02 -9.82 7.46
N THR A 113 1.71 -9.94 8.59
CA THR A 113 1.21 -10.66 9.76
C THR A 113 -0.06 -9.99 10.32
N HIS A 114 -0.04 -8.67 10.49
CA HIS A 114 -1.19 -7.91 10.94
C HIS A 114 -2.38 -8.05 9.99
N PHE A 115 -2.13 -7.93 8.67
CA PHE A 115 -3.15 -8.10 7.64
C PHE A 115 -3.81 -9.49 7.71
N ILE A 116 -3.02 -10.56 7.85
CA ILE A 116 -3.53 -11.93 7.95
C ILE A 116 -4.41 -12.09 9.21
N LEU A 117 -3.99 -11.56 10.36
CA LEU A 117 -4.74 -11.66 11.61
C LEU A 117 -6.09 -10.92 11.56
N MET A 118 -6.16 -9.83 10.79
CA MET A 118 -7.39 -9.04 10.64
C MET A 118 -8.29 -9.59 9.53
N ALA A 119 -7.72 -10.31 8.56
CA ALA A 119 -8.43 -10.92 7.44
C ALA A 119 -9.06 -12.29 7.74
N SER A 120 -8.63 -12.94 8.83
CA SER A 120 -9.14 -14.23 9.33
C SER A 120 -10.38 -14.09 10.19
#